data_AF-A0A1B6HLL4-F1
#
_entry.id   AF-A0A1B6HLL4-F1
#
_cell.length_a   1.000
_cell.length_b   1.000
_cell.length_c   1.000
_cell.angle_alpha   90.00
_cell.angle_beta   90.00
_cell.angle_gamma   90.00
#
_symmetry.space_group_name_H-M   'P 1'
#
loop_
_entity.id
_entity.type
_entity.pdbx_description
1 polymer ?
#
loop_
_entity_poly.entity_id
_entity_poly.type
_entity_poly.pdbx_seq_one_letter_code
_entity_poly.pdbx_strand_id
1 'polypeptide(L)'
;NTQEITRIAYFALFEAHLRYGITVWGNSSAKNVQRILVIQKKAIRILANLNPLDSCRSTFKELKILTSVSLYIQEVILYTTNQNLTRTGQLHYYNTRHGNNFILPNHRLSLYEEKPSY
;
A
#
# COMPACT_ATOMS: atom_id res chain seq x y z
N ASN A 1 -21.43 12.01 -17.45
CA ASN A 1 -21.10 10.83 -16.61
C ASN A 1 -20.09 9.84 -17.20
N THR A 2 -19.37 10.15 -18.29
CA THR A 2 -18.37 9.21 -18.85
C THR A 2 -17.15 9.05 -17.94
N GLN A 3 -16.69 10.12 -17.29
CA GLN A 3 -15.53 10.10 -16.39
C GLN A 3 -15.74 9.23 -15.14
N GLU A 4 -16.96 9.17 -14.62
CA GLU A 4 -17.29 8.31 -13.49
C GLU A 4 -17.24 6.84 -13.89
N ILE A 5 -17.78 6.49 -15.07
CA ILE A 5 -17.79 5.13 -15.60
C ILE A 5 -16.36 4.63 -15.83
N THR A 6 -15.50 5.44 -16.44
CA THR A 6 -14.10 5.06 -16.68
C THR A 6 -13.31 4.91 -15.38
N ARG A 7 -13.60 5.75 -14.37
CA ARG A 7 -13.04 5.61 -13.02
C ARG A 7 -13.53 4.33 -12.32
N ILE A 8 -14.79 3.96 -12.46
CA ILE A 8 -15.32 2.67 -11.95
C ILE A 8 -14.59 1.50 -12.63
N ALA A 9 -14.44 1.54 -13.95
CA ALA A 9 -13.71 0.52 -14.70
C ALA A 9 -12.24 0.42 -14.24
N TYR A 10 -11.59 1.55 -13.91
CA TYR A 10 -10.26 1.56 -13.32
C TYR A 10 -10.22 0.79 -11.99
N PHE A 11 -11.14 1.08 -11.07
CA PHE A 11 -11.16 0.38 -9.78
C PHE A 11 -11.45 -1.12 -9.95
N ALA A 12 -12.43 -1.46 -10.78
CA ALA A 12 -12.85 -2.85 -10.98
C ALA A 12 -11.82 -3.71 -11.72
N LEU A 13 -11.12 -3.15 -12.72
CA LEU A 13 -10.23 -3.92 -13.60
C LEU A 13 -8.76 -3.69 -13.27
N PHE A 14 -8.33 -2.46 -13.01
CA PHE A 14 -6.93 -2.16 -12.78
C PHE A 14 -6.57 -2.29 -11.30
N GLU A 15 -7.26 -1.55 -10.43
CA GLU A 15 -6.92 -1.49 -9.01
C GLU A 15 -7.18 -2.83 -8.31
N ALA A 16 -8.24 -3.57 -8.68
CA ALA A 16 -8.49 -4.91 -8.15
C ALA A 16 -7.29 -5.85 -8.37
N HIS A 17 -6.70 -5.86 -9.57
CA HIS A 17 -5.49 -6.65 -9.86
C HIS A 17 -4.25 -6.07 -9.16
N LEU A 18 -4.16 -4.75 -9.06
CA LEU A 18 -3.06 -4.09 -8.35
C LEU A 18 -3.11 -4.35 -6.84
N ARG A 19 -4.28 -4.52 -6.24
CA ARG A 19 -4.41 -4.82 -4.80
C ARG A 19 -4.16 -6.30 -4.50
N TYR A 20 -4.35 -7.17 -5.49
CA TYR A 20 -4.17 -8.60 -5.30
C TYR A 20 -2.77 -8.94 -4.80
N GLY A 21 -2.69 -9.41 -3.55
CA GLY A 21 -1.43 -9.76 -2.89
C GLY A 21 -0.48 -8.58 -2.65
N ILE A 22 -0.94 -7.33 -2.67
CA ILE A 22 -0.06 -6.16 -2.55
C ILE A 22 0.72 -6.12 -1.23
N THR A 23 0.19 -6.70 -0.15
CA THR A 23 0.94 -6.87 1.12
C THR A 23 2.10 -7.86 0.99
N VAL A 24 2.07 -8.75 0.01
CA VAL A 24 3.14 -9.75 -0.22
C VAL A 24 4.24 -9.18 -1.13
N TRP A 25 3.87 -8.53 -2.23
CA TRP A 25 4.83 -8.06 -3.23
C TRP A 25 5.10 -6.56 -3.19
N GLY A 26 4.31 -5.76 -2.46
CA GLY A 26 4.40 -4.29 -2.46
C GLY A 26 5.72 -3.75 -1.91
N ASN A 27 6.42 -4.54 -1.09
CA ASN A 27 7.78 -4.27 -0.64
C ASN A 27 8.88 -4.81 -1.58
N SER A 28 8.56 -5.14 -2.83
CA SER A 28 9.55 -5.63 -3.79
C SER A 28 10.55 -4.53 -4.17
N SER A 29 11.56 -4.90 -4.95
CA SER A 29 12.61 -3.97 -5.40
C SER A 29 12.04 -2.69 -6.01
N ALA A 30 12.76 -1.57 -5.83
CA ALA A 30 12.38 -0.27 -6.39
C ALA A 30 12.08 -0.33 -7.90
N LYS A 31 12.81 -1.18 -8.64
CA LYS A 31 12.59 -1.43 -10.08
C LYS A 31 11.20 -2.00 -10.36
N ASN A 32 10.75 -2.96 -9.56
CA ASN A 32 9.43 -3.59 -9.70
C ASN A 32 8.31 -2.60 -9.36
N VAL A 33 8.44 -1.89 -8.24
CA VAL A 33 7.49 -0.87 -7.80
C VAL A 33 7.38 0.26 -8.84
N GLN A 34 8.51 0.71 -9.39
CA GLN A 34 8.55 1.73 -10.45
C GLN A 34 7.87 1.24 -11.72
N ARG A 35 8.11 -0.01 -12.15
CA ARG A 35 7.45 -0.60 -13.32
C ARG A 35 5.93 -0.55 -13.17
N ILE A 36 5.41 -0.94 -12.01
CA ILE A 36 3.98 -0.92 -11.71
C ILE A 36 3.44 0.52 -11.72
N LEU A 37 4.13 1.47 -11.10
CA LEU A 37 3.73 2.87 -11.08
C LEU A 37 3.72 3.50 -12.50
N VAL A 38 4.62 3.09 -13.38
CA VAL A 38 4.62 3.52 -14.79
C VAL A 38 3.38 2.99 -15.51
N ILE A 39 3.02 1.72 -15.31
CA ILE A 39 1.80 1.13 -15.90
C ILE A 39 0.56 1.86 -15.34
N GLN A 40 0.52 2.12 -14.02
CA GLN A 40 -0.56 2.87 -13.39
C GLN A 40 -0.70 4.27 -13.99
N LYS A 41 0.42 5.00 -14.17
CA LYS A 41 0.42 6.32 -14.82
C LYS A 41 -0.13 6.26 -16.25
N LYS A 42 0.16 5.21 -17.02
CA LYS A 42 -0.43 5.04 -18.36
C LYS A 42 -1.96 4.95 -18.28
N ALA A 43 -2.50 4.18 -17.34
CA ALA A 43 -3.95 4.11 -17.14
C ALA A 43 -4.53 5.48 -16.74
N ILE A 44 -3.89 6.21 -15.82
CA ILE A 44 -4.31 7.57 -15.42
C ILE A 44 -4.30 8.54 -16.61
N ARG A 45 -3.27 8.49 -17.47
CA ARG A 45 -3.21 9.33 -18.68
C ARG A 45 -4.40 9.08 -19.61
N ILE A 46 -4.77 7.81 -19.81
CA ILE A 46 -5.91 7.44 -20.65
C ILE A 46 -7.23 7.97 -20.03
N LEU A 47 -7.41 7.79 -18.71
CA LEU A 47 -8.61 8.24 -18.00
C LEU A 47 -8.84 9.75 -18.07
N ALA A 48 -7.75 10.53 -18.03
CA ALA A 48 -7.79 11.99 -17.99
C ALA A 48 -7.39 12.66 -19.31
N ASN A 49 -7.21 11.88 -20.38
CA ASN A 49 -6.79 12.35 -21.71
C ASN A 49 -5.55 13.29 -21.67
N LEU A 50 -4.52 12.88 -20.92
CA LEU A 50 -3.28 13.65 -20.77
C LEU A 50 -2.30 13.37 -21.91
N ASN A 51 -1.51 14.38 -22.27
CA ASN A 51 -0.39 14.18 -23.21
C ASN A 51 0.70 13.30 -22.60
N PRO A 52 1.60 12.71 -23.41
CA PRO A 52 2.65 11.83 -22.91
C PRO A 52 3.59 12.46 -21.88
N LEU A 53 3.85 13.77 -22.00
CA LEU A 53 4.79 14.51 -21.15
C LEU A 53 4.13 15.16 -19.92
N ASP A 54 2.80 15.26 -19.89
CA ASP A 54 2.10 15.93 -18.81
C ASP A 54 2.35 15.26 -17.45
N SER A 55 2.29 15.98 -16.34
CA SER A 55 2.41 15.35 -15.03
C SER A 55 1.08 14.69 -14.64
N CYS A 56 1.10 13.43 -14.20
CA CYS A 56 -0.10 12.77 -13.64
C CYS A 56 -0.37 13.14 -12.16
N ARG A 57 0.50 13.94 -11.52
CA ARG A 57 0.48 14.16 -10.06
C ARG A 57 -0.83 14.78 -9.57
N SER A 58 -1.33 15.82 -10.24
CA SER A 58 -2.60 16.45 -9.87
C SER A 58 -3.78 15.53 -10.17
N THR A 59 -3.73 14.84 -11.31
CA THR A 59 -4.77 13.92 -11.77
C THR A 59 -5.03 12.76 -10.80
N PHE A 60 -3.99 12.19 -10.17
CA PHE A 60 -4.19 11.19 -9.12
C PHE A 60 -5.08 11.73 -7.98
N LYS A 61 -4.87 12.99 -7.58
CA LYS A 61 -5.66 13.63 -6.52
C LYS A 61 -7.07 13.96 -6.99
N GLU A 62 -7.22 14.52 -8.18
CA GLU A 62 -8.51 14.87 -8.79
C GLU A 62 -9.40 13.64 -8.96
N LEU A 63 -8.83 12.54 -9.48
CA LEU A 63 -9.53 11.26 -9.61
C LEU A 63 -9.65 10.50 -8.29
N LYS A 64 -9.08 11.00 -7.19
CA LYS A 64 -9.02 10.32 -5.88
C LYS A 64 -8.55 8.87 -6.02
N ILE A 65 -7.48 8.66 -6.79
CA ILE A 65 -6.84 7.36 -6.99
C ILE A 65 -5.51 7.39 -6.23
N LEU A 66 -5.26 6.34 -5.45
CA LEU A 66 -4.01 6.18 -4.72
C LEU A 66 -2.93 5.62 -5.65
N THR A 67 -1.69 6.06 -5.45
CA THR A 67 -0.55 5.42 -6.13
C THR A 67 -0.35 4.01 -5.61
N SER A 68 0.29 3.13 -6.39
CA SER A 68 0.62 1.77 -5.95
C SER A 68 1.35 1.73 -4.60
N VAL A 69 2.23 2.69 -4.34
CA VAL A 69 2.95 2.83 -3.06
C VAL A 69 1.99 3.22 -1.93
N SER A 70 1.10 4.18 -2.18
CA SER A 70 0.09 4.60 -1.20
C SER A 70 -0.89 3.47 -0.87
N LEU A 71 -1.29 2.69 -1.87
CA LEU A 71 -2.12 1.49 -1.69
C LEU A 71 -1.40 0.46 -0.83
N TYR A 72 -0.13 0.18 -1.11
CA TYR A 72 0.67 -0.74 -0.30
C TYR A 72 0.72 -0.30 1.17
N ILE A 73 1.04 0.97 1.43
CA ILE A 73 1.09 1.51 2.81
C ILE A 73 -0.26 1.35 3.50
N GLN A 74 -1.36 1.68 2.82
CA GLN A 74 -2.70 1.56 3.38
C GLN A 74 -3.04 0.10 3.73
N GLU A 75 -2.80 -0.83 2.81
CA GLU A 75 -3.12 -2.24 3.01
C GLU A 75 -2.25 -2.89 4.10
N VAL A 76 -0.99 -2.50 4.23
CA VAL A 76 -0.12 -2.96 5.32
C VAL A 76 -0.59 -2.43 6.68
N ILE A 77 -0.99 -1.15 6.75
CA ILE A 77 -1.55 -0.59 7.99
C ILE A 77 -2.82 -1.37 8.38
N LEU A 78 -3.75 -1.56 7.44
CA LEU A 78 -4.98 -2.31 7.71
C LEU A 78 -4.68 -3.76 8.13
N TYR A 79 -3.75 -4.42 7.45
CA TYR A 79 -3.32 -5.77 7.80
C TYR A 79 -2.79 -5.82 9.24
N THR A 80 -1.82 -4.97 9.59
CA THR A 80 -1.18 -4.97 10.91
C THR A 80 -2.14 -4.59 12.04
N THR A 81 -3.03 -3.63 11.83
CA THR A 81 -4.04 -3.25 12.83
C THR A 81 -5.05 -4.37 13.11
N ASN A 82 -5.31 -5.23 12.13
CA ASN A 82 -6.22 -6.37 12.26
C ASN A 82 -5.58 -7.59 12.93
N GLN A 83 -4.26 -7.63 13.11
CA GLN A 83 -3.55 -8.77 13.73
C GLN A 83 -3.63 -8.80 15.27
N ASN A 84 -4.27 -7.82 15.92
CA ASN A 84 -4.38 -7.74 17.39
C ASN A 84 -3.04 -7.97 18.12
N LEU A 85 -1.97 -7.33 17.64
CA LEU A 85 -0.61 -7.53 18.15
C LEU A 85 -0.52 -7.22 19.65
N THR A 86 0.07 -8.15 20.40
CA THR A 86 0.24 -8.01 21.85
C THR A 86 1.27 -6.93 22.17
N ARG A 87 0.93 -6.07 23.12
CA ARG A 87 1.83 -5.05 23.67
C ARG A 87 2.50 -5.56 24.95
N THR A 88 3.71 -5.10 25.21
CA THR A 88 4.51 -5.49 26.38
C THR A 88 3.74 -5.25 27.70
N GLY A 89 2.96 -4.17 27.79
CA GLY A 89 2.16 -3.85 28.96
C GLY A 89 1.02 -4.83 29.24
N GLN A 90 0.60 -5.64 28.26
CA GLN A 90 -0.42 -6.67 28.47
C GLN A 90 0.13 -7.93 29.13
N LEU A 91 1.46 -8.13 29.16
CA LEU A 91 2.10 -9.29 29.78
C LEU A 91 2.42 -9.10 31.27
N HIS A 92 2.47 -7.85 31.73
CA HIS A 92 2.87 -7.52 33.09
C HIS A 92 1.74 -6.81 33.82
N TYR A 93 1.58 -7.10 35.11
CA TYR A 93 0.56 -6.46 35.95
C TYR A 93 0.93 -5.00 36.33
N TYR A 94 2.17 -4.57 36.07
CA TYR A 94 2.68 -3.24 36.40
C TYR A 94 3.12 -2.49 35.15
N ASN A 95 3.17 -1.16 35.25
CA ASN A 95 3.61 -0.30 34.17
C ASN A 95 5.10 -0.51 33.87
N THR A 96 5.42 -0.91 32.64
CA THR A 96 6.80 -0.98 32.14
C THR A 96 7.11 0.25 31.28
N ARG A 97 8.38 0.67 31.26
CA ARG A 97 8.85 1.81 30.43
C ARG A 97 8.47 1.67 28.95
N HIS A 98 8.39 0.44 28.46
CA HIS A 98 8.08 0.10 27.07
C HIS A 98 6.69 -0.56 26.93
N GLY A 99 5.77 -0.31 27.86
CA GLY A 99 4.47 -1.01 27.90
C GLY A 99 3.64 -0.87 26.63
N ASN A 100 3.81 0.23 25.89
CA ASN A 100 3.10 0.48 24.63
C ASN A 100 3.76 -0.18 23.41
N ASN A 101 4.97 -0.70 23.52
CA ASN A 101 5.67 -1.35 22.41
C ASN A 101 5.07 -2.73 22.12
N PHE A 102 4.98 -3.07 20.84
CA PHE A 102 4.60 -4.40 20.39
C PHE A 102 5.67 -5.43 20.76
N ILE A 103 5.23 -6.65 21.04
CA ILE A 103 6.12 -7.80 21.24
C ILE A 103 6.40 -8.39 19.86
N LEU A 104 7.65 -8.28 19.43
CA LEU A 104 8.08 -8.79 18.13
C LEU A 104 8.72 -10.18 18.31
N PRO A 105 8.49 -11.11 17.37
CA PRO A 105 9.13 -12.43 17.43
C PRO A 105 10.64 -12.35 17.19
N ASN A 106 11.40 -13.16 17.93
CA ASN A 106 12.83 -13.30 17.69
C ASN A 106 13.08 -13.90 16.31
N HIS A 107 14.04 -13.34 15.57
CA HIS A 107 14.38 -13.78 14.23
C HIS A 107 15.86 -13.53 13.95
N ARG A 108 16.39 -14.11 12.87
CA ARG A 108 17.81 -14.06 12.53
C ARG A 108 18.12 -13.23 11.28
N LEU A 109 17.16 -13.13 10.36
CA LEU A 109 17.37 -12.54 9.04
C LEU A 109 16.76 -11.15 8.98
N SER A 110 17.51 -10.15 8.51
CA SER A 110 16.97 -8.80 8.24
C SER A 110 15.77 -8.84 7.29
N LEU A 111 15.78 -9.75 6.32
CA LEU A 111 14.65 -9.97 5.41
C LEU A 111 13.34 -10.33 6.14
N TYR A 112 13.42 -10.91 7.34
CA TYR A 112 12.24 -11.19 8.14
C TYR A 112 11.62 -9.90 8.70
N GLU A 113 12.45 -8.92 9.08
CA GLU A 113 12.01 -7.61 9.56
C GLU A 113 11.31 -6.78 8.48
N GLU A 114 11.63 -7.04 7.21
CA GLU A 114 11.06 -6.33 6.07
C GLU A 114 9.66 -6.85 5.66
N LYS A 115 9.16 -7.90 6.31
CA LYS A 115 7.84 -8.47 5.99
C LYS A 115 6.74 -7.68 6.69
N PRO A 116 5.60 -7.40 6.02
CA PRO A 116 4.44 -6.79 6.68
C PRO A 116 3.81 -7.59 7.83
N SER A 117 4.21 -8.85 7.99
CA SER A 117 3.78 -9.71 9.10
C SER A 117 4.67 -9.63 10.34
N TYR A 118 5.80 -8.92 10.26
CA TYR A 118 6.69 -8.64 11.37
C TYR A 118 6.25 -7.36 12.07
#